data_AF-A0A4Y5Z5I7-F1
#
_entry.id   AF-A0A4Y5Z5I7-F1
#
_cell.length_a   1.000
_cell.length_b   1.000
_cell.length_c   1.000
_cell.angle_alpha   90.00
_cell.angle_beta   90.00
_cell.angle_gamma   90.00
#
_symmetry.space_group_name_H-M   'P 1'
#
loop_
_entity.id
_entity.type
_entity.pdbx_description
1 polymer ?
#
loop_
_entity_poly.entity_id
_entity_poly.type
_entity_poly.pdbx_seq_one_letter_code
_entity_poly.pdbx_strand_id
1 'polypeptide(L)'
;MDVKVKNSAFAALAGHLERLRVERQHLIDDAFSSLCARRALLAGMLIEEFGSPARAAIWVTSHQRVFGGRTPLEVLAEGDDDLVWDALGRDGAGHAHI
;
A
#
# COMPACT_ATOMS: atom_id res chain seq x y z
N MET A 1 24.68 36.42 4.95
CA MET A 1 23.93 35.93 3.77
C MET A 1 23.53 34.45 3.92
N ASP A 2 23.22 33.97 5.14
CA ASP A 2 23.29 32.52 5.44
C ASP A 2 21.96 31.82 5.76
N VAL A 3 20.92 32.55 6.17
CA VAL A 3 19.64 31.93 6.59
C VAL A 3 18.73 31.65 5.39
N LYS A 4 18.76 32.53 4.37
CA LYS A 4 17.90 32.43 3.18
C LYS A 4 18.28 31.26 2.26
N VAL A 5 19.58 30.92 2.20
CA VAL A 5 20.13 29.80 1.41
C VAL A 5 19.92 28.45 2.11
N LYS A 6 19.99 28.40 3.45
CA LYS A 6 19.69 27.18 4.21
C LYS A 6 18.23 26.78 4.10
N ASN A 7 17.32 27.76 4.08
CA ASN A 7 15.89 27.50 3.91
C ASN A 7 15.55 26.97 2.50
N SER A 8 16.29 27.37 1.47
CA SER A 8 16.05 26.87 0.10
C SER A 8 16.50 25.42 -0.09
N ALA A 9 17.53 24.95 0.62
CA ALA A 9 17.95 23.55 0.56
C ALA A 9 16.89 22.61 1.17
N PHE A 10 16.37 22.93 2.36
CA PHE A 10 15.28 22.15 2.97
C PHE A 10 13.98 22.23 2.17
N ALA A 11 13.65 23.39 1.58
CA ALA A 11 12.50 23.52 0.70
C ALA A 11 12.63 22.65 -0.57
N ALA A 12 13.82 22.59 -1.17
CA ALA A 12 14.08 21.71 -2.30
C ALA A 12 13.95 20.23 -1.91
N LEU A 13 14.49 19.82 -0.76
CA LEU A 13 14.34 18.47 -0.23
C LEU A 13 12.88 18.12 0.06
N ALA A 14 12.11 19.03 0.66
CA ALA A 14 10.67 18.84 0.90
C ALA A 14 9.91 18.65 -0.42
N GLY A 15 10.23 19.45 -1.44
CA GLY A 15 9.66 19.29 -2.79
C GLY A 15 10.02 17.95 -3.43
N HIS A 16 11.25 17.45 -3.22
CA HIS A 16 11.66 16.12 -3.71
C HIS A 16 10.89 15.00 -3.02
N LEU A 17 10.75 15.08 -1.69
CA LEU A 17 9.99 14.10 -0.92
C LEU A 17 8.51 14.09 -1.33
N GLU A 18 7.91 15.25 -1.57
CA GLU A 18 6.53 15.32 -2.03
C GLU A 18 6.35 14.73 -3.43
N ARG A 19 7.29 14.98 -4.36
CA ARG A 19 7.25 14.33 -5.68
C ARG A 19 7.35 12.81 -5.58
N LEU A 20 8.28 12.30 -4.76
CA LEU A 20 8.42 10.85 -4.52
C LEU A 20 7.15 10.27 -3.89
N ARG A 21 6.52 11.00 -2.97
CA ARG A 21 5.25 10.58 -2.35
C ARG A 21 4.12 10.48 -3.37
N VAL A 22 3.98 11.46 -4.25
CA VAL A 22 2.97 11.47 -5.32
C VAL A 22 3.22 10.33 -6.30
N GLU A 23 4.45 10.15 -6.76
CA GLU A 23 4.82 9.06 -7.66
C GLU A 23 4.58 7.69 -7.03
N ARG A 24 4.94 7.53 -5.75
CA ARG A 24 4.65 6.32 -4.98
C ARG A 24 3.14 6.05 -4.92
N GLN A 25 2.33 7.09 -4.69
CA GLN A 25 0.88 6.92 -4.63
C GLN A 25 0.30 6.48 -5.98
N HIS A 26 0.76 7.07 -7.09
CA HIS A 26 0.34 6.63 -8.43
C HIS A 26 0.68 5.15 -8.68
N LEU A 27 1.89 4.71 -8.30
CA LEU A 27 2.27 3.30 -8.43
C LEU A 27 1.41 2.35 -7.58
N ILE A 28 1.00 2.80 -6.39
CA ILE A 28 0.09 2.04 -5.52
C ILE A 28 -1.29 1.89 -6.19
N ASP A 29 -1.81 2.98 -6.73
CA ASP A 29 -3.11 3.00 -7.39
C ASP A 29 -3.09 2.11 -8.66
N ASP A 30 -2.02 2.16 -9.45
CA ASP A 30 -1.81 1.32 -10.63
C ASP A 30 -1.69 -0.17 -10.26
N ALA A 31 -0.97 -0.48 -9.18
CA ALA A 31 -0.84 -1.85 -8.70
C ALA A 31 -2.18 -2.41 -8.22
N PHE A 32 -2.99 -1.61 -7.51
CA PHE A 32 -4.31 -2.03 -7.07
C PHE A 32 -5.29 -2.15 -8.24
N SER A 33 -5.26 -1.25 -9.21
CA SER A 33 -6.02 -1.37 -10.46
C SER A 33 -5.69 -2.67 -11.20
N SER A 34 -4.40 -3.01 -11.28
CA SER A 34 -3.91 -4.28 -11.83
C SER A 34 -4.41 -5.50 -11.07
N LEU A 35 -4.52 -5.42 -9.74
CA LEU A 35 -5.11 -6.47 -8.90
C LEU A 35 -6.60 -6.62 -9.17
N CYS A 36 -7.36 -5.52 -9.20
CA CYS A 36 -8.78 -5.52 -9.52
C CYS A 36 -9.08 -6.20 -10.86
N ALA A 37 -8.27 -5.93 -11.88
CA ALA A 37 -8.44 -6.49 -13.22
C ALA A 37 -8.14 -8.00 -13.29
N ARG A 38 -7.18 -8.50 -12.50
CA ARG A 38 -6.71 -9.90 -12.59
C ARG A 38 -7.29 -10.81 -11.52
N ARG A 39 -7.64 -10.27 -10.35
CA ARG A 39 -8.06 -10.99 -9.14
C ARG A 39 -9.24 -10.25 -8.47
N ALA A 40 -10.33 -10.06 -9.21
CA ALA A 40 -11.47 -9.24 -8.81
C ALA A 40 -12.09 -9.64 -7.46
N LEU A 41 -12.18 -10.94 -7.15
CA LEU A 41 -12.72 -11.43 -5.88
C LEU A 41 -11.87 -10.96 -4.68
N LEU A 42 -10.55 -11.12 -4.77
CA LEU A 42 -9.63 -10.67 -3.72
C LEU A 42 -9.69 -9.15 -3.55
N ALA A 43 -9.72 -8.40 -4.65
CA ALA A 43 -9.84 -6.96 -4.59
C ALA A 43 -11.17 -6.51 -3.94
N GLY A 44 -12.28 -7.17 -4.26
CA GLY A 44 -13.58 -6.93 -3.63
C GLY A 44 -13.54 -7.14 -2.12
N MET A 45 -13.02 -8.28 -1.68
CA MET A 45 -12.87 -8.60 -0.25
C MET A 45 -11.97 -7.59 0.47
N LEU A 46 -10.85 -7.18 -0.14
CA LEU A 46 -9.99 -6.15 0.44
C LEU A 46 -10.72 -4.81 0.60
N ILE A 47 -11.55 -4.42 -0.36
CA ILE A 47 -12.33 -3.17 -0.25
C ILE A 47 -13.37 -3.27 0.86
N GLU A 48 -14.04 -4.41 0.97
CA GLU A 48 -15.03 -4.66 2.03
C GLU A 48 -14.36 -4.60 3.42
N GLU A 49 -13.23 -5.27 3.61
CA GLU A 49 -12.52 -5.31 4.89
C GLU A 49 -11.88 -3.97 5.27
N PHE A 50 -11.26 -3.27 4.32
CA PHE A 50 -10.57 -2.00 4.60
C PHE A 50 -11.43 -0.76 4.41
N GLY A 51 -12.67 -0.92 3.94
CA GLY A 51 -13.69 0.12 3.78
C GLY A 51 -13.44 1.11 2.63
N SER A 52 -12.30 1.05 1.95
CA SER A 52 -12.06 1.84 0.73
C SER A 52 -10.98 1.24 -0.17
N PRO A 53 -11.04 1.49 -1.49
CA PRO A 53 -9.98 1.12 -2.43
C PRO A 53 -8.61 1.66 -2.04
N ALA A 54 -8.54 2.90 -1.54
CA ALA A 54 -7.28 3.51 -1.14
C ALA A 54 -6.63 2.77 0.05
N ARG A 55 -7.42 2.38 1.06
CA ARG A 55 -6.89 1.62 2.21
C ARG A 55 -6.49 0.21 1.81
N ALA A 56 -7.27 -0.45 0.96
CA ALA A 56 -6.95 -1.75 0.39
C ALA A 56 -5.64 -1.70 -0.43
N ALA A 57 -5.47 -0.69 -1.28
CA ALA A 57 -4.26 -0.48 -2.07
C ALA A 57 -3.02 -0.27 -1.19
N ILE A 58 -3.15 0.48 -0.10
CA ILE A 58 -2.07 0.66 0.88
C ILE A 58 -1.73 -0.66 1.56
N TRP A 59 -2.73 -1.44 1.99
CA TRP A 59 -2.48 -2.73 2.64
C TRP A 59 -1.73 -3.69 1.72
N VAL A 60 -2.16 -3.81 0.46
CA VAL A 60 -1.58 -4.76 -0.50
C VAL A 60 -0.15 -4.41 -0.94
N THR A 61 0.24 -3.15 -0.80
CA THR A 61 1.57 -2.61 -1.17
C THR A 61 2.48 -2.36 0.03
N SER A 62 2.02 -2.63 1.25
CA SER A 62 2.81 -2.43 2.47
C SER A 62 3.49 -3.72 2.90
N HIS A 63 4.73 -3.61 3.36
CA HIS A 63 5.46 -4.75 3.92
C HIS A 63 4.81 -5.23 5.21
N GLN A 64 4.62 -6.53 5.34
CA GLN A 64 3.98 -7.11 6.52
C GLN A 64 4.82 -8.23 7.10
N ARG A 65 4.87 -8.28 8.44
CA ARG A 65 5.65 -9.30 9.16
C ARG A 65 5.13 -10.71 8.89
N VAL A 66 3.83 -10.86 8.67
CA VAL A 66 3.20 -12.16 8.36
C VAL A 66 3.74 -12.78 7.06
N PHE A 67 4.24 -11.96 6.12
CA PHE A 67 4.86 -12.41 4.88
C PHE A 67 6.39 -12.41 4.91
N GLY A 68 6.99 -12.38 6.11
CA GLY A 68 8.44 -12.31 6.26
C GLY A 68 9.02 -10.95 5.85
N GLY A 69 8.23 -9.87 5.96
CA GLY A 69 8.66 -8.53 5.58
C GLY A 69 8.43 -8.19 4.11
N ARG A 70 7.77 -9.06 3.35
CA ARG A 70 7.29 -8.80 1.97
C ARG A 70 5.92 -8.13 1.98
N THR A 71 5.54 -7.60 0.82
CA THR A 71 4.20 -7.10 0.54
C THR A 71 3.27 -8.23 0.07
N PRO A 72 1.95 -8.14 0.29
CA PRO A 72 0.98 -9.04 -0.33
C PRO A 72 1.15 -9.19 -1.85
N LEU A 73 1.48 -8.11 -2.57
CA LEU A 73 1.72 -8.18 -4.01
C LEU A 73 2.90 -9.09 -4.39
N GLU A 74 4.00 -9.06 -3.64
CA GLU A 74 5.14 -9.96 -3.87
C GLU A 74 4.74 -11.42 -3.65
N VAL A 75 3.96 -11.69 -2.61
CA VAL A 75 3.43 -13.03 -2.33
C VAL A 75 2.49 -13.51 -3.45
N LEU A 76 1.60 -12.64 -3.94
CA LEU A 76 0.72 -12.95 -5.07
C LEU A 76 1.49 -13.18 -6.39
N ALA A 77 2.64 -12.54 -6.56
CA ALA A 77 3.50 -12.74 -7.73
C ALA A 77 4.22 -14.10 -7.70
N GLU A 78 4.48 -14.64 -6.51
CA GLU A 78 5.01 -16.00 -6.31
C GLU A 78 3.93 -17.09 -6.42
N GLY A 79 2.65 -16.70 -6.47
CA GLY A 79 1.51 -17.61 -6.62
C GLY A 79 0.97 -18.19 -5.32
N ASP A 80 1.39 -17.65 -4.16
CA ASP A 80 0.92 -18.07 -2.85
C ASP A 80 -0.32 -17.27 -2.42
N ASP A 81 -1.40 -17.46 -3.18
CA ASP A 81 -2.69 -16.78 -2.95
C ASP A 81 -3.30 -17.12 -1.58
N ASP A 82 -3.18 -18.37 -1.14
CA ASP A 82 -3.76 -18.86 0.12
C ASP A 82 -3.18 -18.11 1.32
N LEU A 83 -1.87 -17.85 1.31
CA LEU A 83 -1.21 -17.09 2.39
C LEU A 83 -1.77 -15.66 2.50
N VAL A 84 -2.14 -15.03 1.38
CA VAL A 84 -2.72 -13.67 1.37
C VAL A 84 -4.16 -13.70 1.88
N TRP A 85 -4.94 -14.72 1.53
CA TRP A 85 -6.29 -14.93 2.06
C TRP A 85 -6.29 -15.17 3.57
N ASP A 86 -5.38 -16.00 4.06
CA ASP A 86 -5.22 -16.27 5.49
C ASP A 86 -4.85 -15.00 6.27
N ALA A 87 -3.95 -14.18 5.71
CA ALA A 87 -3.56 -12.92 6.32
C ALA A 87 -4.73 -11.91 6.34
N LEU A 88 -5.51 -11.82 5.26
CA LEU A 88 -6.69 -10.97 5.20
C LEU A 88 -7.70 -11.33 6.30
N GLY A 89 -7.95 -12.63 6.51
CA GLY A 89 -8.84 -13.09 7.57
C GLY A 89 -8.35 -12.76 8.98
N ARG A 90 -7.03 -12.66 9.20
CA ARG A 90 -6.43 -12.27 10.49
C ARG A 90 -6.51 -10.77 10.75
N ASP A 91 -6.31 -9.96 9.72
CA ASP A 91 -6.32 -8.50 9.83
C ASP A 91 -7.75 -7.92 9.84
N GLY A 92 -8.68 -8.49 9.06
CA GLY A 92 -10.10 -8.09 9.04
C GLY A 92 -10.83 -8.32 10.36
N ALA A 93 -10.48 -9.40 11.07
CA ALA A 93 -10.99 -9.67 12.42
C ALA A 93 -10.58 -8.62 13.47
N GLY A 94 -9.60 -7.76 13.18
CA GLY A 94 -9.13 -6.68 14.06
C GLY A 94 -9.94 -5.38 13.98
N HIS A 95 -10.87 -5.25 13.03
CA HIS A 95 -11.69 -4.05 12.84
C HIS A 95 -13.18 -4.20 13.23
N ALA A 96 -13.59 -5.38 13.71
CA ALA A 96 -14.89 -5.58 14.34
C ALA A 96 -14.78 -5.41 15.86
N HIS A 97 -14.64 -4.17 16.35
CA HIS A 97 -15.00 -3.70 17.70
C HIS A 97 -14.22 -2.40 18.03
N ILE A 98 -14.67 -1.25 17.52
CA ILE A 98 -14.72 0.02 18.26
C ILE A 98 -15.94 0.80 17.77
#